data_AF-A0A4Y8SES2-F1
#
_entry.id   AF-A0A4Y8SES2-F1
#
_cell.length_a   1.000
_cell.length_b   1.000
_cell.length_c   1.000
_cell.angle_alpha   90.00
_cell.angle_beta   90.00
_cell.angle_gamma   90.00
#
_symmetry.space_group_name_H-M   'P 1'
#
loop_
_entity.id
_entity.type
_entity.pdbx_description
1 polymer ?
#
loop_
_entity_poly.entity_id
_entity_poly.type
_entity_poly.pdbx_seq_one_letter_code
_entity_poly.pdbx_strand_id
1 'polypeptide(L)'
;MNEDPNEVQLPAHVLVHPELTNDPANKQGEIGFITAAILNTDEFYIGFDDSEVGFYGADALLMLKDPEQLYEYIDQNFGKLSTRDFKDLKNIVLLQLHGTEKHTRAALELVQKNNGIRDAATMGLDNFLGLSQQKGLKR
;
A
#
# COMPACT_ATOMS: atom_id res chain seq x y z
N MET A 1 19.95 14.09 -18.68
CA MET A 1 19.77 13.66 -17.27
C MET A 1 19.64 12.16 -17.33
N ASN A 2 20.61 11.46 -16.75
CA ASN A 2 20.67 10.01 -16.77
C ASN A 2 19.73 9.54 -15.66
N GLU A 3 18.56 9.02 -16.00
CA GLU A 3 17.77 8.22 -15.07
C GLU A 3 18.45 6.85 -15.04
N ASP A 4 19.05 6.52 -13.90
CA ASP A 4 19.63 5.20 -13.66
C ASP A 4 18.46 4.19 -13.68
N PRO A 5 18.42 3.20 -14.59
CA PRO A 5 17.26 2.32 -14.78
C PRO A 5 17.01 1.34 -13.61
N ASN A 6 17.73 1.50 -12.50
CA ASN A 6 17.66 0.67 -11.30
C ASN A 6 17.17 1.40 -10.04
N GLU A 7 16.78 2.68 -10.14
CA GLU A 7 16.24 3.41 -8.99
C GLU A 7 14.74 3.13 -8.87
N VAL A 8 14.38 2.11 -8.08
CA VAL A 8 12.98 1.80 -7.78
C VAL A 8 12.41 2.92 -6.89
N GLN A 9 11.52 3.73 -7.44
CA GLN A 9 10.81 4.74 -6.69
C GLN A 9 9.81 4.08 -5.74
N LEU A 10 10.12 4.11 -4.44
CA LEU A 10 9.22 3.59 -3.41
C LEU A 10 8.03 4.52 -3.18
N PRO A 11 6.87 3.97 -2.77
CA PRO A 11 5.72 4.78 -2.38
C PRO A 11 6.05 5.60 -1.12
N ALA A 12 5.61 6.87 -1.10
CA ALA A 12 5.84 7.75 0.03
C ALA A 12 5.14 7.27 1.31
N HIS A 13 3.95 6.68 1.17
CA HIS A 13 3.14 6.18 2.29
C HIS A 13 2.74 4.73 2.04
N VAL A 14 2.67 3.96 3.12
CA VAL A 14 2.26 2.57 3.14
C VAL A 14 1.30 2.32 4.30
N LEU A 15 0.43 1.33 4.14
CA LEU A 15 -0.43 0.82 5.19
C LEU A 15 0.20 -0.46 5.75
N VAL A 16 0.41 -0.51 7.06
CA VAL A 16 0.83 -1.76 7.73
C VAL A 16 -0.32 -2.76 7.62
N HIS A 17 -0.03 -3.97 7.15
CA HIS A 17 -1.08 -4.95 6.88
C HIS A 17 -1.89 -5.26 8.16
N PRO A 18 -3.22 -5.01 8.19
CA PRO A 18 -3.99 -5.08 9.44
C PRO A 18 -4.10 -6.49 10.05
N GLU A 19 -3.89 -7.52 9.24
CA GLU A 19 -3.95 -8.92 9.66
C GLU A 19 -2.55 -9.52 9.90
N LEU A 20 -1.53 -8.69 10.12
CA LEU A 20 -0.19 -9.17 10.50
C LEU A 20 -0.26 -9.99 11.79
N THR A 21 0.17 -11.24 11.71
CA THR A 21 0.22 -12.15 12.87
C THR A 21 1.37 -11.82 13.82
N ASN A 22 2.44 -11.23 13.31
CA ASN A 22 3.60 -10.80 14.09
C ASN A 22 3.95 -9.36 13.72
N ASP A 23 3.51 -8.42 14.54
CA ASP A 23 3.77 -7.00 14.34
C ASP A 23 4.76 -6.49 15.38
N PRO A 24 6.01 -6.18 14.98
CA PRO A 24 7.07 -5.78 15.90
C PRO A 24 6.82 -4.42 16.56
N ALA A 25 6.02 -3.54 15.95
CA ALA A 25 5.74 -2.20 16.48
C ALA A 25 4.28 -2.01 16.95
N ASN A 26 3.44 -3.04 16.84
CA ASN A 26 1.99 -2.98 17.16
C ASN A 26 1.26 -1.82 16.46
N LYS A 27 1.56 -1.62 15.17
CA LYS A 27 0.97 -0.62 14.26
C LYS A 27 0.10 -1.24 13.16
N GLN A 28 -0.47 -2.42 13.37
CA GLN A 28 -1.38 -3.08 12.42
C GLN A 28 -2.47 -2.11 11.95
N GLY A 29 -2.54 -1.91 10.63
CA GLY A 29 -3.51 -1.03 10.02
C GLY A 29 -3.25 0.46 10.20
N GLU A 30 -2.12 0.86 10.75
CA GLU A 30 -1.67 2.25 10.72
C GLU A 30 -1.00 2.60 9.40
N ILE A 31 -1.10 3.88 9.05
CA ILE A 31 -0.45 4.43 7.87
C ILE A 31 0.87 5.05 8.31
N GLY A 32 1.95 4.64 7.67
CA GLY A 32 3.27 5.20 7.89
C GLY A 32 3.91 5.68 6.59
N PHE A 33 5.11 6.23 6.72
CA PHE A 33 5.94 6.66 5.61
C PHE A 33 7.27 5.92 5.62
N ILE A 34 7.80 5.59 4.45
CA ILE A 34 9.07 4.88 4.33
C ILE A 34 10.20 5.88 4.60
N THR A 35 10.94 5.66 5.68
CA THR A 35 12.10 6.51 6.07
C THR A 35 13.41 5.99 5.48
N ALA A 36 13.52 4.67 5.34
CA ALA A 36 14.63 3.97 4.70
C ALA A 36 14.18 2.58 4.24
N ALA A 37 14.87 2.04 3.24
CA ALA A 37 14.67 0.66 2.78
C ALA A 37 16.02 0.03 2.40
N ILE A 38 16.22 -1.22 2.79
CA ILE A 38 17.35 -2.05 2.38
C ILE A 38 16.78 -3.23 1.59
N LEU A 39 16.67 -3.04 0.28
CA LEU A 39 15.99 -3.99 -0.62
C LEU A 39 16.65 -5.39 -0.60
N ASN A 40 17.97 -5.44 -0.43
CA ASN A 40 18.73 -6.70 -0.45
C ASN A 40 18.39 -7.64 0.72
N THR A 41 17.96 -7.07 1.85
CA THR A 41 17.62 -7.81 3.08
C THR A 41 16.13 -7.84 3.35
N ASP A 42 15.30 -7.20 2.50
CA ASP A 42 13.86 -7.07 2.68
C ASP A 42 13.50 -6.35 3.98
N GLU A 43 14.17 -5.22 4.22
CA GLU A 43 14.07 -4.43 5.45
C GLU A 43 13.55 -3.02 5.14
N PHE A 44 12.36 -2.70 5.66
CA PHE A 44 11.70 -1.41 5.49
C PHE A 44 11.50 -0.73 6.84
N TYR A 45 11.99 0.50 6.94
CA TYR A 45 11.85 1.34 8.13
C TYR A 45 10.68 2.29 7.94
N ILE A 46 9.62 2.08 8.71
CA ILE A 46 8.38 2.83 8.60
C ILE A 46 8.26 3.80 9.77
N GLY A 47 8.26 5.09 9.46
CA GLY A 47 8.00 6.14 10.44
C GLY A 47 6.50 6.36 10.61
N PHE A 48 6.09 6.65 11.85
CA PHE A 48 4.71 6.97 12.20
C PHE A 48 4.60 8.37 12.82
N ASP A 49 3.38 8.90 12.92
CA ASP A 49 3.14 10.25 13.45
C ASP A 49 3.52 10.41 14.93
N ASP A 50 3.60 9.31 15.69
CA ASP A 50 4.02 9.29 17.09
C ASP A 50 5.55 9.27 17.27
N SER A 51 6.30 9.47 16.18
CA SER A 51 7.76 9.41 16.15
C SER A 51 8.37 8.02 16.41
N GLU A 52 7.55 6.97 16.50
CA GLU A 52 8.05 5.60 16.50
C GLU A 52 8.44 5.15 15.08
N VAL A 53 9.37 4.21 15.02
CA VAL A 53 9.79 3.58 13.77
C VAL A 53 9.57 2.08 13.89
N GLY A 54 8.76 1.55 12.99
CA GLY A 54 8.55 0.11 12.84
C GLY A 54 9.49 -0.48 11.79
N PHE A 55 9.79 -1.76 11.97
CA PHE A 55 10.66 -2.52 11.08
C PHE A 55 9.86 -3.66 10.45
N TYR A 56 9.69 -3.62 9.13
CA TYR A 56 8.79 -4.51 8.40
C TYR A 56 9.46 -5.11 7.18
N GLY A 57 9.00 -6.30 6.77
CA GLY A 57 9.26 -6.85 5.44
C GLY A 57 8.30 -6.28 4.41
N ALA A 58 8.60 -6.45 3.12
CA ALA A 58 7.73 -5.96 2.05
C ALA A 58 6.34 -6.63 2.03
N ASP A 59 6.24 -7.87 2.52
CA ASP A 59 4.99 -8.64 2.63
C ASP A 59 4.05 -8.11 3.72
N ALA A 60 4.60 -7.38 4.70
CA ALA A 60 3.87 -6.76 5.79
C ALA A 60 3.29 -5.37 5.41
N LEU A 61 3.62 -4.85 4.22
CA LEU A 61 3.28 -3.49 3.81
C LEU A 61 2.37 -3.50 2.59
N LEU A 62 1.32 -2.70 2.67
CA LEU A 62 0.36 -2.48 1.60
C LEU A 62 0.56 -1.09 0.99
N MET A 63 0.52 -1.03 -0.33
CA MET A 63 0.51 0.21 -1.11
C MET A 63 -0.71 0.26 -2.02
N LEU A 64 -1.09 1.45 -2.47
CA LEU A 64 -2.18 1.60 -3.44
C LEU A 64 -1.80 0.97 -4.77
N LYS A 65 -2.75 0.29 -5.40
CA LYS A 65 -2.64 -0.07 -6.82
C LYS A 65 -2.72 1.17 -7.69
N ASP A 66 -2.18 1.07 -8.90
CA ASP A 66 -2.26 2.14 -9.88
C ASP A 66 -3.71 2.49 -10.23
N PRO A 67 -4.00 3.76 -10.58
CA PRO A 67 -5.35 4.20 -10.94
C PRO A 67 -6.00 3.37 -12.04
N GLU A 68 -5.22 2.91 -13.03
CA GLU A 68 -5.71 2.08 -14.13
C GLU A 68 -6.23 0.73 -13.65
N GLN A 69 -5.48 0.04 -12.78
CA GLN A 69 -5.89 -1.24 -12.19
C GLN A 69 -7.16 -1.10 -11.35
N LEU A 70 -7.26 0.00 -10.59
CA LEU A 70 -8.46 0.33 -9.83
C LEU A 70 -9.66 0.62 -10.73
N TYR A 71 -9.48 1.38 -11.82
CA TYR A 71 -10.54 1.65 -12.78
C TYR A 71 -11.07 0.36 -13.42
N GLU A 72 -10.15 -0.50 -13.85
CA GLU A 72 -10.50 -1.80 -14.43
C GLU A 72 -11.26 -2.68 -13.43
N TYR A 73 -10.78 -2.75 -12.18
CA TYR A 73 -11.48 -3.48 -11.13
C TYR A 73 -12.90 -2.96 -10.91
N ILE A 74 -13.09 -1.63 -10.87
CA ILE A 74 -14.40 -1.02 -10.70
C ILE A 74 -15.34 -1.37 -11.85
N ASP A 75 -14.84 -1.33 -13.09
CA ASP A 75 -15.64 -1.63 -14.28
C ASP A 75 -16.08 -3.09 -14.31
N GLN A 76 -15.14 -4.01 -14.04
CA GLN A 76 -15.41 -5.46 -14.01
C GLN A 76 -16.33 -5.89 -12.86
N ASN A 77 -16.33 -5.16 -11.74
CA ASN A 77 -17.09 -5.53 -10.54
C ASN A 77 -18.27 -4.60 -10.24
N PHE A 78 -18.62 -3.69 -11.16
CA PHE A 78 -19.64 -2.65 -10.93
C PHE A 78 -20.96 -3.20 -10.35
N GLY A 79 -21.45 -4.33 -10.88
CA GLY A 79 -22.70 -4.96 -10.41
C GLY A 79 -22.62 -5.67 -9.05
N LYS A 80 -21.42 -5.83 -8.47
CA LYS A 80 -21.18 -6.51 -7.19
C LYS A 80 -20.77 -5.54 -6.08
N LEU A 81 -20.30 -4.35 -6.44
CA LEU A 81 -19.87 -3.34 -5.48
C LEU A 81 -21.07 -2.72 -4.77
N SER A 82 -20.94 -2.52 -3.46
CA SER A 82 -21.89 -1.67 -2.74
C SER A 82 -21.73 -0.21 -3.21
N THR A 83 -22.79 0.59 -3.05
CA THR A 83 -22.72 2.03 -3.35
C THR A 83 -21.60 2.74 -2.56
N ARG A 84 -21.28 2.26 -1.35
CA ARG A 84 -20.19 2.78 -0.54
C ARG A 84 -18.84 2.42 -1.16
N ASP A 85 -18.63 1.15 -1.47
CA ASP A 85 -17.35 0.67 -2.02
C ASP A 85 -17.04 1.30 -3.36
N PHE A 86 -18.04 1.41 -4.24
CA PHE A 86 -17.90 2.09 -5.52
C PHE A 86 -17.45 3.55 -5.35
N LYS A 87 -18.07 4.29 -4.41
CA LYS A 87 -17.72 5.69 -4.15
C LYS A 87 -16.31 5.82 -3.58
N ASP A 88 -15.96 5.00 -2.60
CA ASP A 88 -14.65 5.04 -1.96
C ASP A 88 -13.54 4.69 -2.97
N LEU A 89 -13.74 3.67 -3.82
CA LEU A 89 -12.80 3.31 -4.89
C LEU A 89 -12.64 4.43 -5.93
N LYS A 90 -13.73 5.07 -6.38
CA LYS A 90 -13.64 6.23 -7.28
C LYS A 90 -12.91 7.40 -6.63
N ASN A 91 -13.14 7.66 -5.35
CA ASN A 91 -12.45 8.73 -4.63
C ASN A 91 -10.94 8.45 -4.51
N ILE A 92 -10.54 7.21 -4.22
CA ILE A 92 -9.13 6.80 -4.20
C ILE A 92 -8.47 7.10 -5.55
N VAL A 93 -9.11 6.71 -6.64
CA VAL A 93 -8.62 6.98 -8.00
C VAL A 93 -8.43 8.48 -8.25
N LEU A 94 -9.42 9.30 -7.89
CA LEU A 94 -9.32 10.76 -8.04
C LEU A 94 -8.17 11.35 -7.21
N LEU A 95 -8.00 10.89 -5.96
CA LEU A 95 -6.91 11.32 -5.09
C LEU A 95 -5.55 10.98 -5.70
N GLN A 96 -5.41 9.78 -6.26
CA GLN A 96 -4.17 9.36 -6.92
C GLN A 96 -3.85 10.19 -8.17
N LEU A 97 -4.87 10.55 -8.98
CA LEU A 97 -4.66 11.41 -10.16
C LEU A 97 -4.16 12.82 -9.79
N HIS A 98 -4.46 13.31 -8.58
CA HIS A 98 -3.90 14.57 -8.09
C HIS A 98 -2.44 14.43 -7.59
N GLY A 99 -1.98 13.23 -7.27
CA GLY A 99 -0.56 12.87 -7.16
C GLY A 99 0.28 13.51 -6.05
N THR A 100 -0.33 14.15 -5.04
CA THR A 100 0.44 14.71 -3.90
C THR A 100 0.52 13.72 -2.75
N GLU A 101 1.57 13.79 -1.93
CA GLU A 101 1.73 12.94 -0.74
C GLU A 101 0.50 12.98 0.18
N LYS A 102 -0.11 14.17 0.36
CA LYS A 102 -1.35 14.33 1.13
C LYS A 102 -2.51 13.56 0.53
N HIS A 103 -2.60 13.50 -0.80
CA HIS A 103 -3.64 12.74 -1.48
C HIS A 103 -3.41 11.23 -1.37
N THR A 104 -2.16 10.77 -1.47
CA THR A 104 -1.80 9.37 -1.25
C THR A 104 -2.17 8.91 0.15
N ARG A 105 -1.82 9.70 1.17
CA ARG A 105 -2.21 9.42 2.55
C ARG A 105 -3.73 9.40 2.72
N ALA A 106 -4.45 10.39 2.19
CA ALA A 106 -5.91 10.42 2.25
C ALA A 106 -6.57 9.21 1.54
N ALA A 107 -5.98 8.71 0.45
CA ALA A 107 -6.45 7.52 -0.22
C ALA A 107 -6.23 6.25 0.62
N LEU A 108 -5.09 6.13 1.30
CA LEU A 108 -4.85 5.04 2.25
C LEU A 108 -5.79 5.12 3.46
N GLU A 109 -6.15 6.31 3.93
CA GLU A 109 -7.16 6.47 5.00
C GLU A 109 -8.54 5.97 4.59
N LEU A 110 -8.92 6.11 3.30
CA LEU A 110 -10.17 5.53 2.80
C LEU A 110 -10.13 4.01 2.85
N VAL A 111 -8.99 3.40 2.49
CA VAL A 111 -8.78 1.96 2.60
C VAL A 111 -8.82 1.50 4.05
N GLN A 112 -8.17 2.23 4.95
CA GLN A 112 -8.15 1.95 6.39
C GLN A 112 -9.58 1.94 6.98
N LYS A 113 -10.44 2.88 6.56
CA LYS A 113 -11.82 3.02 7.03
C LYS A 113 -12.81 2.05 6.36
N ASN A 114 -12.45 1.47 5.22
CA ASN A 114 -13.30 0.55 4.47
C ASN A 114 -12.53 -0.73 4.10
N ASN A 115 -12.58 -1.70 5.00
CA ASN A 115 -11.93 -3.01 4.81
C ASN A 115 -12.43 -3.76 3.57
N GLY A 116 -13.67 -3.53 3.14
CA GLY A 116 -14.26 -4.23 1.99
C GLY A 116 -13.61 -3.89 0.65
N ILE A 117 -12.89 -2.77 0.57
CA ILE A 117 -12.18 -2.34 -0.64
C ILE A 117 -10.67 -2.54 -0.55
N ARG A 118 -10.14 -3.06 0.56
CA ARG A 118 -8.69 -3.14 0.78
C ARG A 118 -7.98 -3.96 -0.28
N ASP A 119 -8.41 -5.20 -0.49
CA ASP A 119 -7.79 -6.10 -1.48
C ASP A 119 -7.98 -5.61 -2.92
N ALA A 120 -9.06 -4.86 -3.15
CA ALA A 120 -9.32 -4.21 -4.43
C ALA A 120 -8.34 -3.05 -4.68
N ALA A 121 -8.14 -2.20 -3.67
CA ALA A 121 -7.42 -0.93 -3.79
C ALA A 121 -5.93 -1.01 -3.50
N THR A 122 -5.48 -2.04 -2.79
CA THR A 122 -4.08 -2.19 -2.37
C THR A 122 -3.44 -3.47 -2.86
N MET A 123 -2.12 -3.44 -2.94
CA MET A 123 -1.27 -4.60 -3.20
C MET A 123 -0.11 -4.61 -2.22
N GLY A 124 0.44 -5.79 -1.97
CA GLY A 124 1.65 -5.92 -1.16
C GLY A 124 2.85 -5.25 -1.83
N LEU A 125 3.71 -4.63 -1.03
CA LEU A 125 4.94 -4.00 -1.52
C LEU A 125 5.90 -5.04 -2.11
N ASP A 126 5.86 -6.28 -1.60
CA ASP A 126 6.56 -7.43 -2.15
C ASP A 126 6.19 -7.71 -3.62
N ASN A 127 4.90 -7.61 -3.96
CA ASN A 127 4.40 -7.78 -5.31
C ASN A 127 4.83 -6.65 -6.24
N PHE A 128 4.85 -5.42 -5.73
CA PHE A 128 5.32 -4.25 -6.48
C PHE A 128 6.80 -4.36 -6.82
N LEU A 129 7.61 -4.83 -5.87
CA LEU A 129 9.05 -5.00 -6.03
C LEU A 129 9.43 -6.29 -6.79
N GLY A 130 8.46 -7.13 -7.14
CA GLY A 130 8.71 -8.43 -7.76
C GLY A 130 9.42 -9.44 -6.84
N LEU A 131 9.39 -9.21 -5.53
CA LEU A 131 10.00 -10.07 -4.50
C LEU A 131 9.18 -11.33 -4.21
N SER A 132 7.91 -11.36 -4.66
CA SER A 132 6.96 -12.46 -4.43
C SER A 132 7.34 -13.79 -5.11
N GLN A 133 8.42 -13.85 -5.89
CA GLN A 133 8.95 -15.10 -6.49
C GLN A 133 10.06 -15.79 -5.67
N GLN A 134 10.59 -15.20 -4.58
CA GLN A 134 11.75 -15.78 -3.88
C GLN A 134 11.55 -16.21 -2.43
N LYS A 135 10.48 -15.81 -1.75
CA LYS A 135 10.15 -16.34 -0.42
C LYS A 135 8.86 -17.14 -0.51
N GLY A 136 9.01 -18.45 -0.74
CA GLY A 136 7.92 -19.39 -0.54
C GLY A 136 7.30 -19.16 0.84
N LEU A 137 6.00 -18.87 0.84
CA LEU A 137 5.11 -18.89 2.00
C LEU A 137 5.32 -20.22 2.74
N LYS A 138 6.22 -20.22 3.72
CA LYS A 138 6.29 -21.29 4.71
C LYS A 138 5.10 -21.09 5.64
N ARG A 139 4.03 -21.79 5.28
CA ARG A 139 2.91 -22.19 6.14
C ARG A 139 3.42 -22.90 7.39
#